data_AF-A0A7S0XQX5-F1
#
_entry.id   AF-A0A7S0XQX5-F1
#
_cell.length_a   1.000
_cell.length_b   1.000
_cell.length_c   1.000
_cell.angle_alpha   90.00
_cell.angle_beta   90.00
_cell.angle_gamma   90.00
#
_symmetry.space_group_name_H-M   'P 1'
#
loop_
_entity.id
_entity.type
_entity.pdbx_description
1 polymer ?
#
loop_
_entity_poly.entity_id
_entity_poly.type
_entity_poly.pdbx_seq_one_letter_code
_entity_poly.pdbx_strand_id
1 'polypeptide(L)'
;LHLTPLQAWWPKMVYATSFYNGLTGMFHWNTPAWFMSALLFYWLLFKPLYRGVRALPTLALGPVLLLLWALSSVAAIDIRVKQLQPVQADHDFYRFNPLMSVHIFLAGMVFARLFHEHNVVTTCGASVAYLALFLLGSTVSVETISGMERPGQQYETGTFYFLHNGGLMPIHALLVAGLCSDRDPVTRLFKRPLPLFIGAASYAQYILQAVCFRLVGQAYRAARYRDPEEYNVFPYGPWSWQLVLPSILFVSAMLTHYGLSVPLAAHLRAKLDAFRKALAPAPAASYGAIEPAAAKV
;
A
#
# COMPACT_ATOMS: atom_id res chain seq x y z
N LEU A 1 18.81 -9.65 7.27
CA LEU A 1 17.51 -9.56 6.57
C LEU A 1 16.30 -9.91 7.45
N HIS A 2 16.37 -10.81 8.43
CA HIS A 2 15.21 -11.14 9.29
C HIS A 2 14.93 -10.13 10.41
N LEU A 3 15.93 -9.38 10.88
CA LEU A 3 15.75 -8.34 11.90
C LEU A 3 15.17 -7.04 11.34
N THR A 4 15.40 -6.74 10.06
CA THR A 4 14.91 -5.51 9.40
C THR A 4 13.37 -5.43 9.30
N PRO A 5 12.63 -6.52 8.99
CA PRO A 5 11.17 -6.53 9.06
C PRO A 5 10.65 -6.27 10.46
N LEU A 6 11.24 -6.87 11.50
CA LEU A 6 10.79 -6.69 12.89
C LEU A 6 11.15 -5.30 13.40
N GLN A 7 12.32 -4.78 13.07
CA GLN A 7 12.75 -3.41 13.42
C GLN A 7 11.80 -2.35 12.86
N ALA A 8 11.22 -2.60 11.69
CA ALA A 8 10.30 -1.65 11.07
C ALA A 8 8.99 -1.45 11.87
N TRP A 9 8.71 -2.29 12.86
CA TRP A 9 7.52 -2.21 13.69
C TRP A 9 7.69 -1.29 14.91
N TRP A 10 8.92 -0.87 15.21
CA TRP A 10 9.18 0.01 16.35
C TRP A 10 9.23 1.47 15.89
N PRO A 11 8.24 2.30 16.28
CA PRO A 11 8.13 3.67 15.79
C PRO A 11 9.35 4.54 16.14
N LYS A 12 9.93 4.31 17.34
CA LYS A 12 11.13 5.05 17.80
C LYS A 12 12.38 4.80 16.94
N MET A 13 12.44 3.69 16.18
CA MET A 13 13.55 3.45 15.25
C MET A 13 13.37 4.13 13.89
N VAL A 14 12.15 4.59 13.56
CA VAL A 14 11.87 5.38 12.35
C VAL A 14 12.46 6.79 12.47
N TYR A 15 12.42 7.40 13.67
CA TYR A 15 12.74 8.81 13.87
C TYR A 15 14.04 9.12 14.62
N ALA A 16 14.68 8.14 15.27
CA ALA A 16 15.94 8.34 16.00
C ALA A 16 17.10 8.87 15.13
N THR A 17 16.89 9.01 13.83
CA THR A 17 17.90 9.39 12.84
C THR A 17 17.69 10.75 12.19
N SER A 18 16.58 11.46 12.44
CA SER A 18 16.12 12.45 11.46
C SER A 18 16.42 13.93 11.72
N PHE A 19 16.94 14.40 12.86
CA PHE A 19 16.95 15.88 13.05
C PHE A 19 18.19 16.56 13.62
N TYR A 20 19.18 15.87 14.17
CA TYR A 20 20.11 16.63 15.03
C TYR A 20 21.33 17.28 14.41
N ASN A 21 21.87 16.94 13.22
CA ASN A 21 23.17 17.55 12.82
C ASN A 21 23.54 17.57 11.32
N GLY A 22 22.62 17.74 10.37
CA GLY A 22 22.94 18.08 8.97
C GLY A 22 23.80 17.09 8.14
N LEU A 23 24.36 16.05 8.75
CA LEU A 23 25.38 15.16 8.18
C LEU A 23 25.09 13.67 8.42
N THR A 24 24.09 13.32 9.22
CA THR A 24 23.63 11.92 9.33
C THR A 24 22.46 11.69 8.40
N GLY A 25 22.78 11.47 7.13
CA GLY A 25 21.92 10.84 6.14
C GLY A 25 21.68 9.37 6.48
N MET A 26 21.17 9.09 7.69
CA MET A 26 20.77 7.74 8.06
C MET A 26 19.54 7.38 7.25
N PHE A 27 19.77 6.46 6.33
CA PHE A 27 18.88 5.99 5.29
C PHE A 27 17.43 5.80 5.78
N HIS A 28 16.48 6.52 5.15
CA HIS A 28 15.04 6.26 5.18
C HIS A 28 14.65 4.91 4.52
N TRP A 29 15.51 3.90 4.65
CA TRP A 29 15.19 2.52 4.24
C TRP A 29 14.05 1.93 5.07
N ASN A 30 13.70 2.55 6.20
CA ASN A 30 12.62 2.07 7.05
C ASN A 30 11.25 2.16 6.37
N THR A 31 10.93 3.18 5.56
CA THR A 31 9.59 3.28 4.97
C THR A 31 9.29 2.15 3.97
N PRO A 32 10.18 1.85 2.99
CA PRO A 32 10.00 0.68 2.14
C PRO A 32 10.06 -0.65 2.91
N ALA A 33 10.98 -0.79 3.86
CA ALA A 33 11.12 -1.99 4.67
C ALA A 33 9.88 -2.24 5.55
N TRP A 34 9.30 -1.18 6.09
CA TRP A 34 8.06 -1.18 6.84
C TRP A 34 6.90 -1.70 6.01
N PHE A 35 6.69 -1.15 4.82
CA PHE A 35 5.63 -1.60 3.93
C PHE A 35 5.78 -3.09 3.59
N MET A 36 7.00 -3.54 3.25
CA MET A 36 7.27 -4.95 2.97
C MET A 36 7.04 -5.85 4.20
N SER A 37 7.35 -5.35 5.40
CA SER A 37 7.11 -6.05 6.65
C SER A 37 5.61 -6.18 6.96
N ALA A 38 4.85 -5.10 6.76
CA ALA A 38 3.40 -5.10 6.89
C ALA A 38 2.75 -6.10 5.91
N LEU A 39 3.20 -6.11 4.65
CA LEU A 39 2.74 -7.09 3.65
C LEU A 39 3.03 -8.53 4.07
N LEU A 40 4.24 -8.83 4.55
CA LEU A 40 4.58 -10.16 5.04
C LEU A 40 3.69 -10.58 6.20
N PHE A 41 3.44 -9.67 7.14
CA PHE A 41 2.56 -9.93 8.26
C PHE A 41 1.12 -10.23 7.85
N TYR A 42 0.53 -9.41 6.96
CA TYR A 42 -0.81 -9.67 6.45
C TYR A 42 -0.87 -10.96 5.62
N TRP A 43 0.19 -11.29 4.88
CA TRP A 43 0.29 -12.56 4.17
C TRP A 43 0.25 -13.77 5.12
N LEU A 44 0.95 -13.71 6.26
CA LEU A 44 0.91 -14.73 7.30
C LEU A 44 -0.48 -14.84 7.94
N LEU A 45 -1.13 -13.71 8.20
CA LEU A 45 -2.48 -13.67 8.78
C LEU A 45 -3.59 -14.00 7.78
N PHE A 46 -3.32 -13.98 6.48
CA PHE A 46 -4.36 -14.09 5.45
C PHE A 46 -5.21 -15.34 5.62
N LYS A 47 -4.58 -16.53 5.70
CA LYS A 47 -5.30 -17.81 5.80
C LYS A 47 -6.17 -17.93 7.05
N PRO A 48 -5.65 -17.73 8.28
CA PRO A 48 -6.48 -17.87 9.49
C PRO A 48 -7.61 -16.84 9.52
N LEU A 49 -7.35 -15.59 9.17
CA LEU A 49 -8.38 -14.55 9.15
C LEU A 49 -9.46 -14.85 8.10
N TYR A 50 -9.07 -15.26 6.90
CA TYR A 50 -10.02 -15.56 5.83
C TYR A 50 -10.91 -16.76 6.15
N ARG A 51 -10.40 -17.78 6.87
CA ARG A 51 -11.24 -18.88 7.39
C ARG A 51 -12.33 -18.35 8.32
N GLY A 52 -12.00 -17.42 9.21
CA GLY A 52 -12.98 -16.75 10.07
C GLY A 52 -14.02 -15.98 9.26
N VAL A 53 -13.58 -15.15 8.30
CA VAL A 53 -14.47 -14.40 7.41
C VAL A 53 -15.39 -15.33 6.63
N ARG A 54 -14.89 -16.47 6.13
CA ARG A 54 -15.68 -17.47 5.39
C ARG A 54 -16.74 -18.17 6.26
N ALA A 55 -16.49 -18.32 7.55
CA ALA A 55 -17.45 -18.94 8.47
C ALA A 55 -18.66 -18.05 8.79
N LEU A 56 -18.58 -16.74 8.52
CA LEU A 56 -19.69 -15.82 8.77
C LEU A 56 -20.88 -16.10 7.84
N PRO A 57 -22.14 -15.96 8.28
CA PRO A 57 -23.26 -15.96 7.36
C PRO A 57 -23.25 -14.68 6.50
N THR A 58 -23.76 -14.75 5.26
CA THR A 58 -23.84 -13.59 4.35
C THR A 58 -24.47 -12.37 5.00
N LEU A 59 -25.54 -12.56 5.77
CA LEU A 59 -26.25 -11.48 6.47
C LEU A 59 -25.36 -10.72 7.47
N ALA A 60 -24.31 -11.36 8.00
CA ALA A 60 -23.37 -10.72 8.92
C ALA A 60 -22.29 -9.89 8.22
N LEU A 61 -22.07 -10.07 6.91
CA LEU A 61 -20.97 -9.40 6.19
C LEU A 61 -21.15 -7.87 6.15
N GLY A 62 -22.38 -7.39 5.97
CA GLY A 62 -22.71 -5.96 6.00
C GLY A 62 -22.42 -5.30 7.35
N PRO A 63 -23.02 -5.78 8.46
CA PRO A 63 -22.71 -5.29 9.80
C PRO A 63 -21.23 -5.37 10.16
N VAL A 64 -20.54 -6.43 9.75
CA VAL A 64 -19.08 -6.55 9.97
C VAL A 64 -18.31 -5.49 9.20
N LEU A 65 -18.66 -5.18 7.95
CA LEU A 65 -18.03 -4.07 7.21
C LEU A 65 -18.27 -2.72 7.90
N LEU A 66 -19.49 -2.48 8.38
CA LEU A 66 -19.80 -1.25 9.11
C LEU A 66 -18.98 -1.13 10.40
N LEU A 67 -18.86 -2.23 11.16
CA LEU A 67 -18.04 -2.29 12.36
C LEU A 67 -16.57 -2.02 12.04
N LEU A 68 -16.02 -2.69 11.02
CA LEU A 68 -14.63 -2.48 10.58
C LEU A 68 -14.40 -1.04 10.15
N TRP A 69 -15.37 -0.42 9.46
CA TRP A 69 -15.29 1.00 9.12
C TRP A 69 -15.32 1.91 10.36
N ALA A 70 -16.23 1.65 11.30
CA ALA A 70 -16.30 2.40 12.55
C ALA A 70 -15.00 2.31 13.37
N LEU A 71 -14.29 1.18 13.32
CA LEU A 71 -12.97 1.04 13.97
C LEU A 71 -11.93 2.04 13.44
N SER A 72 -12.08 2.54 12.20
CA SER A 72 -11.21 3.60 11.64
C SER A 72 -11.30 4.91 12.41
N SER A 73 -12.43 5.16 13.08
CA SER A 73 -12.64 6.33 13.91
C SER A 73 -11.94 6.24 15.26
N VAL A 74 -11.55 5.04 15.72
CA VAL A 74 -10.94 4.84 17.05
C VAL A 74 -9.61 5.61 17.14
N ALA A 75 -8.75 5.51 16.13
CA ALA A 75 -7.48 6.23 16.11
C ALA A 75 -7.69 7.76 16.08
N ALA A 76 -8.66 8.23 15.29
CA ALA A 76 -8.98 9.66 15.22
C ALA A 76 -9.55 10.20 16.53
N ILE A 77 -10.40 9.43 17.21
CA ILE A 77 -10.96 9.77 18.53
C ILE A 77 -9.85 9.77 19.59
N ASP A 78 -9.03 8.73 19.65
CA ASP A 78 -7.94 8.62 20.62
C ASP A 78 -6.95 9.77 20.47
N ILE A 79 -6.52 10.07 19.24
CA ILE A 79 -5.63 11.21 18.96
C ILE A 79 -6.29 12.52 19.36
N ARG A 80 -7.58 12.72 19.06
CA ARG A 80 -8.29 13.94 19.46
C ARG A 80 -8.39 14.11 20.98
N VAL A 81 -8.63 13.01 21.71
CA VAL A 81 -8.64 13.01 23.18
C VAL A 81 -7.24 13.28 23.72
N LYS A 82 -6.21 12.67 23.13
CA LYS A 82 -4.82 12.82 23.55
C LYS A 82 -4.15 14.10 23.08
N GLN A 83 -4.65 14.80 22.07
CA GLN A 83 -4.18 16.15 21.68
C GLN A 83 -4.38 17.17 22.80
N LEU A 84 -5.16 16.84 23.84
CA LEU A 84 -5.19 17.57 25.10
C LEU A 84 -3.94 17.37 25.97
N GLN A 85 -3.01 16.48 25.56
CA GLN A 85 -1.76 16.16 26.25
C GLN A 85 -0.55 16.18 25.28
N PRO A 86 0.64 16.63 25.73
CA PRO A 86 1.79 16.89 24.86
C PRO A 86 2.60 15.64 24.42
N VAL A 87 2.02 14.45 24.35
CA VAL A 87 2.80 13.21 24.11
C VAL A 87 2.83 12.83 22.62
N GLN A 88 3.90 13.20 21.92
CA GLN A 88 4.15 12.84 20.50
C GLN A 88 4.31 11.34 20.23
N ALA A 89 4.63 10.53 21.25
CA ALA A 89 5.03 9.13 21.06
C ALA A 89 3.90 8.19 20.55
N ASP A 90 2.64 8.58 20.71
CA ASP A 90 1.50 7.73 20.35
C ASP A 90 1.14 7.80 18.85
N HIS A 91 1.48 8.90 18.18
CA HIS A 91 1.11 9.15 16.79
C HIS A 91 1.70 8.13 15.82
N ASP A 92 2.99 7.82 15.99
CA ASP A 92 3.69 6.92 15.09
C ASP A 92 3.24 5.47 15.27
N PHE A 93 2.71 5.10 16.44
CA PHE A 93 2.16 3.77 16.65
C PHE A 93 0.91 3.56 15.79
N TYR A 94 -0.03 4.51 15.79
CA TYR A 94 -1.23 4.41 14.94
C TYR A 94 -0.90 4.37 13.46
N ARG A 95 0.08 5.18 13.04
CA ARG A 95 0.47 5.32 11.63
C ARG A 95 1.26 4.13 11.09
N PHE A 96 2.19 3.59 11.90
CA PHE A 96 3.17 2.61 11.43
C PHE A 96 3.01 1.23 12.06
N ASN A 97 2.08 0.98 12.98
CA ASN A 97 1.88 -0.39 13.44
C ASN A 97 0.91 -1.14 12.51
N PRO A 98 1.32 -2.24 11.85
CA PRO A 98 0.42 -2.99 10.96
C PRO A 98 -0.83 -3.54 11.67
N LEU A 99 -0.78 -3.74 12.99
CA LEU A 99 -1.95 -4.12 13.78
C LEU A 99 -3.08 -3.09 13.68
N MET A 100 -2.72 -1.81 13.59
CA MET A 100 -3.67 -0.71 13.50
C MET A 100 -4.39 -0.65 12.16
N SER A 101 -3.96 -1.41 11.16
CA SER A 101 -4.59 -1.51 9.83
C SER A 101 -5.20 -2.90 9.56
N VAL A 102 -5.28 -3.78 10.56
CA VAL A 102 -5.89 -5.12 10.42
C VAL A 102 -7.36 -5.03 10.06
N HIS A 103 -8.09 -4.04 10.57
CA HIS A 103 -9.51 -3.84 10.23
C HIS A 103 -9.70 -3.51 8.74
N ILE A 104 -8.79 -2.74 8.15
CA ILE A 104 -8.77 -2.42 6.72
C ILE A 104 -8.54 -3.67 5.89
N PHE A 105 -7.58 -4.50 6.32
CA PHE A 105 -7.27 -5.76 5.66
C PHE A 105 -8.46 -6.74 5.72
N LEU A 106 -9.11 -6.86 6.88
CA LEU A 106 -10.32 -7.67 7.05
C LEU A 106 -11.49 -7.15 6.21
N ALA A 107 -11.66 -5.83 6.09
CA ALA A 107 -12.69 -5.24 5.24
C ALA A 107 -12.49 -5.65 3.78
N GLY A 108 -11.24 -5.66 3.30
CA GLY A 108 -10.90 -6.18 1.98
C GLY A 108 -11.26 -7.65 1.79
N MET A 109 -11.06 -8.50 2.80
CA MET A 109 -11.48 -9.92 2.74
C MET A 109 -12.99 -10.10 2.67
N VAL A 110 -13.73 -9.39 3.52
CA VAL A 110 -15.20 -9.43 3.54
C VAL A 110 -15.75 -8.95 2.21
N PHE A 111 -15.15 -7.88 1.66
CA PHE A 111 -15.52 -7.33 0.37
C PHE A 111 -15.23 -8.31 -0.78
N ALA A 112 -14.05 -8.94 -0.79
CA ALA A 112 -13.71 -9.95 -1.80
C ALA A 112 -14.69 -11.14 -1.78
N ARG A 113 -15.12 -11.56 -0.58
CA ARG A 113 -16.14 -12.60 -0.43
C ARG A 113 -17.50 -12.15 -0.98
N LEU A 114 -17.97 -10.96 -0.61
CA LEU A 114 -19.23 -10.41 -1.12
C LEU A 114 -19.22 -10.33 -2.66
N PHE A 115 -18.09 -9.87 -3.22
CA PHE A 115 -17.89 -9.83 -4.67
C PHE A 115 -17.98 -11.22 -5.30
N HIS A 116 -17.28 -12.20 -4.74
CA HIS A 116 -17.23 -13.57 -5.27
C HIS A 116 -18.57 -14.33 -5.15
N GLU A 117 -19.26 -14.22 -4.01
CA GLU A 117 -20.49 -14.98 -3.74
C GLU A 117 -21.72 -14.38 -4.40
N HIS A 118 -21.81 -13.05 -4.49
CA HIS A 118 -23.05 -12.37 -4.89
C HIS A 118 -22.97 -11.62 -6.21
N ASN A 119 -21.81 -11.61 -6.89
CA ASN A 119 -21.61 -10.86 -8.14
C ASN A 119 -22.17 -9.42 -8.05
N VAL A 120 -22.01 -8.78 -6.87
CA VAL A 120 -22.68 -7.51 -6.49
C VAL A 120 -22.47 -6.39 -7.50
N VAL A 121 -21.46 -6.52 -8.38
CA VAL A 121 -21.08 -5.51 -9.37
C VAL A 121 -21.81 -5.67 -10.71
N THR A 122 -22.56 -6.75 -10.93
CA THR A 122 -23.25 -6.97 -12.21
C THR A 122 -24.56 -6.21 -12.36
N THR A 123 -25.20 -5.76 -11.28
CA THR A 123 -26.55 -5.18 -11.30
C THR A 123 -26.62 -3.66 -11.32
N CYS A 124 -25.55 -2.96 -10.98
CA CYS A 124 -25.58 -1.51 -10.85
C CYS A 124 -24.62 -0.85 -11.85
N GLY A 125 -25.17 -0.11 -12.83
CA GLY A 125 -24.44 0.87 -13.66
C GLY A 125 -23.95 2.09 -12.85
N ALA A 126 -23.52 1.85 -11.61
CA ALA A 126 -23.38 2.82 -10.55
C ALA A 126 -21.98 3.40 -10.40
N SER A 127 -21.04 3.14 -11.31
CA SER A 127 -19.69 3.71 -11.19
C SER A 127 -19.67 5.25 -11.22
N VAL A 128 -20.61 5.90 -11.93
CA VAL A 128 -20.78 7.37 -11.88
C VAL A 128 -21.42 7.83 -10.56
N ALA A 129 -22.40 7.10 -10.04
CA ALA A 129 -23.02 7.40 -8.75
C ALA A 129 -22.05 7.18 -7.57
N TYR A 130 -21.16 6.20 -7.69
CA TYR A 130 -20.08 5.94 -6.74
C TYR A 130 -18.96 6.96 -6.83
N LEU A 131 -18.64 7.47 -8.03
CA LEU A 131 -17.73 8.61 -8.20
C LEU A 131 -18.35 9.92 -7.66
N ALA A 132 -19.66 10.09 -7.79
CA ALA A 132 -20.37 11.22 -7.20
C ALA A 132 -20.43 11.12 -5.68
N LEU A 133 -20.71 9.94 -5.10
CA LEU A 133 -20.60 9.67 -3.66
C LEU A 133 -19.16 9.80 -3.15
N PHE A 134 -18.16 9.49 -3.99
CA PHE A 134 -16.74 9.71 -3.72
C PHE A 134 -16.42 11.20 -3.58
N LEU A 135 -16.87 12.02 -4.53
CA LEU A 135 -16.70 13.46 -4.47
C LEU A 135 -17.48 14.04 -3.28
N LEU A 136 -18.73 13.64 -3.07
CA LEU A 136 -19.58 14.15 -1.99
C LEU A 136 -19.08 13.74 -0.60
N GLY A 137 -18.68 12.48 -0.43
CA GLY A 137 -18.19 11.96 0.85
C GLY A 137 -16.82 12.55 1.20
N SER A 138 -15.94 12.71 0.22
CA SER A 138 -14.64 13.35 0.42
C SER A 138 -14.78 14.84 0.72
N THR A 139 -15.67 15.58 0.05
CA THR A 139 -15.91 16.99 0.34
C THR A 139 -16.58 17.18 1.69
N VAL A 140 -17.58 16.38 2.06
CA VAL A 140 -18.24 16.47 3.38
C VAL A 140 -17.28 16.12 4.51
N SER A 141 -16.42 15.11 4.33
CA SER A 141 -15.40 14.74 5.33
C SER A 141 -14.36 15.85 5.50
N VAL A 142 -13.94 16.47 4.40
CA VAL A 142 -13.00 17.59 4.42
C VAL A 142 -13.65 18.80 5.06
N GLU A 143 -14.84 19.24 4.63
CA GLU A 143 -15.47 20.46 5.13
C GLU A 143 -15.96 20.35 6.58
N THR A 144 -16.58 19.23 6.98
CA THR A 144 -17.09 19.06 8.35
C THR A 144 -15.98 19.13 9.40
N ILE A 145 -14.75 18.77 9.02
CA ILE A 145 -13.62 18.75 9.95
C ILE A 145 -12.69 19.96 9.74
N SER A 146 -12.56 20.50 8.51
CA SER A 146 -11.90 21.79 8.24
C SER A 146 -12.61 22.95 8.95
N GLY A 147 -13.94 22.89 9.08
CA GLY A 147 -14.72 23.86 9.85
C GLY A 147 -14.43 23.88 11.36
N MET A 148 -13.65 22.93 11.87
CA MET A 148 -13.21 22.86 13.27
C MET A 148 -11.74 23.27 13.47
N GLU A 149 -11.02 23.65 12.41
CA GLU A 149 -9.61 24.05 12.49
C GLU A 149 -9.49 25.52 12.93
N ARG A 150 -8.79 25.77 14.04
CA ARG A 150 -8.41 27.14 14.42
C ARG A 150 -7.31 27.63 13.47
N PRO A 151 -7.37 28.87 12.98
CA PRO A 151 -6.31 29.44 12.14
C PRO A 151 -4.94 29.30 12.83
N GLY A 152 -3.99 28.63 12.18
CA GLY A 152 -2.58 28.58 12.61
C GLY A 152 -2.07 27.26 13.22
N GLN A 153 -2.89 26.22 13.42
CA GLN A 153 -2.40 24.89 13.80
C GLN A 153 -2.23 23.99 12.57
N GLN A 154 -0.99 23.86 12.07
CA GLN A 154 -0.61 22.95 10.98
C GLN A 154 -0.53 21.47 11.39
N TYR A 155 -1.15 21.06 12.50
CA TYR A 155 -1.04 19.69 12.98
C TYR A 155 -1.93 18.77 12.15
N GLU A 156 -1.37 17.60 11.80
CA GLU A 156 -2.10 16.46 11.23
C GLU A 156 -3.41 16.24 12.00
N THR A 157 -4.53 16.65 11.40
CA THR A 157 -5.81 16.70 12.10
C THR A 157 -6.42 15.31 12.27
N GLY A 158 -7.38 15.18 13.19
CA GLY A 158 -8.16 13.94 13.33
C GLY A 158 -8.74 13.44 11.99
N THR A 159 -9.00 14.36 11.05
CA THR A 159 -9.35 14.07 9.64
C THR A 159 -8.31 13.22 8.95
N PHE A 160 -7.05 13.66 8.98
CA PHE A 160 -5.96 12.95 8.33
C PHE A 160 -5.88 11.53 8.87
N TYR A 161 -5.95 11.37 10.19
CA TYR A 161 -5.91 10.05 10.80
C TYR A 161 -7.13 9.19 10.47
N PHE A 162 -8.33 9.75 10.47
CA PHE A 162 -9.53 9.01 10.09
C PHE A 162 -9.42 8.53 8.63
N LEU A 163 -9.12 9.44 7.70
CA LEU A 163 -9.01 9.11 6.28
C LEU A 163 -7.88 8.11 6.02
N HIS A 164 -6.74 8.29 6.70
CA HIS A 164 -5.57 7.43 6.55
C HIS A 164 -5.77 6.04 7.17
N ASN A 165 -6.52 5.93 8.27
CA ASN A 165 -6.78 4.68 8.99
C ASN A 165 -8.09 3.98 8.59
N GLY A 166 -8.53 4.17 7.34
CA GLY A 166 -9.65 3.40 6.79
C GLY A 166 -10.96 4.16 6.63
N GLY A 167 -11.01 5.44 6.95
CA GLY A 167 -12.16 6.30 6.64
C GLY A 167 -12.52 6.27 5.14
N LEU A 168 -11.50 6.11 4.28
CA LEU A 168 -11.65 5.94 2.83
C LEU A 168 -12.00 4.49 2.38
N MET A 169 -12.21 3.54 3.29
CA MET A 169 -12.49 2.14 2.91
C MET A 169 -13.70 1.97 2.00
N PRO A 170 -14.87 2.59 2.24
CA PRO A 170 -16.04 2.40 1.38
C PRO A 170 -15.73 2.81 -0.07
N ILE A 171 -14.98 3.89 -0.22
CA ILE A 171 -14.52 4.39 -1.52
C ILE A 171 -13.59 3.37 -2.20
N HIS A 172 -12.56 2.90 -1.48
CA HIS A 172 -11.64 1.92 -2.03
C HIS A 172 -12.35 0.62 -2.42
N ALA A 173 -13.30 0.17 -1.60
CA ALA A 173 -14.11 -1.01 -1.89
C ALA A 173 -14.88 -0.82 -3.22
N LEU A 174 -15.57 0.31 -3.39
CA LEU A 174 -16.29 0.61 -4.63
C LEU A 174 -15.37 0.69 -5.85
N LEU A 175 -14.20 1.32 -5.71
CA LEU A 175 -13.20 1.38 -6.76
C LEU A 175 -12.73 -0.02 -7.16
N VAL A 176 -12.38 -0.86 -6.18
CA VAL A 176 -11.94 -2.24 -6.42
C VAL A 176 -13.06 -3.07 -7.06
N ALA A 177 -14.31 -2.94 -6.60
CA ALA A 177 -15.45 -3.59 -7.24
C ALA A 177 -15.58 -3.21 -8.71
N GLY A 178 -15.56 -1.91 -9.01
CA GLY A 178 -15.61 -1.40 -10.38
C GLY A 178 -14.47 -1.98 -11.23
N LEU A 179 -13.25 -1.98 -10.68
CA LEU A 179 -12.07 -2.56 -11.32
C LEU A 179 -12.20 -4.05 -11.61
N CYS A 180 -12.79 -4.83 -10.69
CA CYS A 180 -13.00 -6.27 -10.86
C CYS A 180 -14.14 -6.63 -11.84
N SER A 181 -15.03 -5.68 -12.17
CA SER A 181 -16.21 -5.95 -13.01
C SER A 181 -15.94 -6.13 -14.50
N ASP A 182 -14.73 -5.77 -14.97
CA ASP A 182 -14.31 -5.71 -16.38
C ASP A 182 -15.16 -4.80 -17.31
N ARG A 183 -16.31 -4.32 -16.85
CA ARG A 183 -17.25 -3.48 -17.60
C ARG A 183 -16.99 -1.98 -17.43
N ASP A 184 -16.29 -1.60 -16.36
CA ASP A 184 -16.08 -0.21 -16.01
C ASP A 184 -15.15 0.53 -17.02
N PRO A 185 -15.47 1.77 -17.44
CA PRO A 185 -14.61 2.55 -18.34
C PRO A 185 -13.18 2.74 -17.81
N VAL A 186 -13.00 2.90 -16.50
CA VAL A 186 -11.70 3.02 -15.85
C VAL A 186 -10.93 1.72 -15.99
N THR A 187 -11.56 0.56 -15.74
CA THR A 187 -10.94 -0.75 -15.99
C THR A 187 -10.48 -0.90 -17.43
N ARG A 188 -11.33 -0.53 -18.40
CA ARG A 188 -10.99 -0.58 -19.83
C ARG A 188 -9.81 0.34 -20.18
N LEU A 189 -9.73 1.52 -19.56
CA LEU A 189 -8.60 2.42 -19.71
C LEU A 189 -7.32 1.78 -19.17
N PHE A 190 -7.34 1.24 -17.95
CA PHE A 190 -6.17 0.63 -17.31
C PHE A 190 -5.73 -0.70 -17.92
N LYS A 191 -6.59 -1.37 -18.69
CA LYS A 191 -6.23 -2.55 -19.49
C LYS A 191 -5.47 -2.21 -20.78
N ARG A 192 -5.33 -0.93 -21.15
CA ARG A 192 -4.56 -0.54 -22.34
C ARG A 192 -3.06 -0.81 -22.14
N PRO A 193 -2.29 -1.02 -23.22
CA PRO A 193 -0.86 -1.33 -23.11
C PRO A 193 -0.05 -0.30 -22.33
N LEU A 194 -0.34 0.99 -22.49
CA LEU A 194 0.41 2.06 -21.83
C LEU A 194 0.23 2.06 -20.30
N PRO A 195 -1.00 2.07 -19.73
CA PRO A 195 -1.17 1.92 -18.28
C PRO A 195 -0.60 0.62 -17.71
N LEU A 196 -0.70 -0.50 -18.42
CA LEU A 196 -0.08 -1.77 -18.00
C LEU A 196 1.44 -1.66 -17.95
N PHE A 197 2.05 -1.04 -18.96
CA PHE A 197 3.48 -0.79 -19.04
C PHE A 197 3.99 0.11 -17.91
N ILE A 198 3.28 1.21 -17.63
CA ILE A 198 3.57 2.10 -16.50
C ILE A 198 3.36 1.36 -15.17
N GLY A 199 2.28 0.60 -15.07
CA GLY A 199 1.92 -0.19 -13.89
C GLY A 199 2.98 -1.22 -13.51
N ALA A 200 3.67 -1.81 -14.48
CA ALA A 200 4.77 -2.74 -14.23
C ALA A 200 5.91 -2.10 -13.42
N ALA A 201 6.20 -0.81 -13.64
CA ALA A 201 7.24 -0.08 -12.92
C ALA A 201 6.75 0.61 -11.63
N SER A 202 5.46 0.53 -11.31
CA SER A 202 4.85 1.23 -10.16
C SER A 202 5.51 0.89 -8.82
N TYR A 203 5.91 -0.37 -8.61
CA TYR A 203 6.63 -0.78 -7.41
C TYR A 203 8.00 -0.12 -7.31
N ALA A 204 8.77 -0.09 -8.41
CA ALA A 204 10.06 0.59 -8.44
C ALA A 204 9.90 2.10 -8.19
N GLN A 205 8.86 2.71 -8.76
CA GLN A 205 8.50 4.10 -8.50
C GLN A 205 8.22 4.35 -7.01
N TYR A 206 7.44 3.49 -6.36
CA TYR A 206 7.15 3.60 -4.92
C TYR A 206 8.43 3.53 -4.06
N ILE A 207 9.37 2.65 -4.39
CA ILE A 207 10.64 2.51 -3.66
C ILE A 207 11.54 3.74 -3.88
N LEU A 208 11.61 4.25 -5.12
CA LEU A 208 12.54 5.32 -5.49
C LEU A 208 12.03 6.73 -5.18
N GLN A 209 10.72 6.92 -4.97
CA GLN A 209 10.13 8.26 -4.80
C GLN A 209 10.84 9.11 -3.75
N ALA A 210 11.19 8.54 -2.59
CA ALA A 210 11.85 9.28 -1.52
C ALA A 210 13.28 9.70 -1.88
N VAL A 211 14.00 8.83 -2.60
CA VAL A 211 15.37 9.11 -3.07
C VAL A 211 15.33 10.19 -4.15
N CYS A 212 14.48 10.04 -5.16
CA CYS A 212 14.31 11.03 -6.21
C CYS A 212 13.88 12.39 -5.64
N PHE A 213 12.91 12.41 -4.72
CA PHE A 213 12.45 13.64 -4.07
C PHE A 213 13.59 14.36 -3.31
N ARG A 214 14.42 13.61 -2.58
CA ARG A 214 15.57 14.16 -1.85
C ARG A 214 16.63 14.73 -2.79
N LEU A 215 16.99 13.98 -3.85
CA LEU A 215 18.00 14.40 -4.83
C LEU A 215 17.54 15.65 -5.59
N VAL A 216 16.31 15.64 -6.10
CA VAL A 216 15.74 16.79 -6.81
C VAL A 216 15.60 17.99 -5.87
N GLY A 217 15.17 17.77 -4.62
CA GLY A 217 15.08 18.84 -3.62
C GLY A 217 16.44 19.43 -3.24
N GLN A 218 17.50 18.61 -3.16
CA GLN A 218 18.87 19.09 -2.94
C GLN A 218 19.37 19.90 -4.14
N ALA A 219 19.16 19.41 -5.36
CA ALA A 219 19.52 20.13 -6.59
C ALA A 219 18.77 21.47 -6.69
N TYR A 220 17.47 21.49 -6.39
CA TYR A 220 16.66 22.70 -6.35
C TYR A 220 17.18 23.71 -5.33
N ARG A 221 17.47 23.27 -4.10
CA ARG A 221 18.05 24.17 -3.08
C ARG A 221 19.40 24.73 -3.53
N ALA A 222 20.26 23.91 -4.11
CA ALA A 222 21.54 24.35 -4.63
C ALA A 222 21.40 25.38 -5.78
N ALA A 223 20.41 25.19 -6.66
CA ALA A 223 20.09 26.16 -7.72
C ALA A 223 19.58 27.49 -7.13
N ARG A 224 18.63 27.41 -6.17
CA ARG A 224 18.10 28.59 -5.46
C ARG A 224 19.18 29.39 -4.73
N TYR A 225 20.19 28.74 -4.15
CA TYR A 225 21.30 29.46 -3.51
C TYR A 225 22.17 30.23 -4.52
N ARG A 226 22.20 29.82 -5.78
CA ARG A 226 22.94 30.53 -6.84
C ARG A 226 22.16 31.70 -7.40
N ASP A 227 20.84 31.53 -7.56
CA ASP A 227 19.95 32.57 -8.07
C ASP A 227 18.66 32.61 -7.22
N PRO A 228 18.60 33.44 -6.17
CA PRO A 228 17.42 33.49 -5.31
C PRO A 228 16.25 34.23 -5.95
N GLU A 229 16.47 35.10 -6.94
CA GLU A 229 15.40 35.87 -7.60
C GLU A 229 14.57 35.00 -8.55
N GLU A 230 15.22 34.10 -9.30
CA GLU A 230 14.54 33.16 -10.20
C GLU A 230 13.75 32.07 -9.43
N TYR A 231 14.13 31.76 -8.19
CA TYR A 231 13.65 30.61 -7.42
C TYR A 231 12.81 30.96 -6.18
N ASN A 232 12.31 32.19 -6.08
CA ASN A 232 11.65 32.70 -4.86
C ASN A 232 10.14 32.41 -4.73
N VAL A 233 9.53 31.67 -5.65
CA VAL A 233 8.12 31.26 -5.53
C VAL A 233 8.04 29.89 -4.85
N PHE A 234 7.83 29.89 -3.53
CA PHE A 234 7.51 28.66 -2.78
C PHE A 234 5.97 28.53 -2.69
N PRO A 235 5.38 27.33 -2.76
CA PRO A 235 5.99 25.99 -2.84
C PRO A 235 6.21 25.49 -4.29
N TYR A 236 5.86 26.31 -5.28
CA TYR A 236 5.90 25.98 -6.68
C TYR A 236 6.97 26.81 -7.35
N GLY A 237 8.21 26.28 -7.42
CA GLY A 237 9.22 26.81 -8.33
C GLY A 237 8.70 26.85 -9.78
N PRO A 238 9.48 27.35 -10.75
CA PRO A 238 9.02 27.42 -12.14
C PRO A 238 8.44 26.07 -12.58
N TRP A 239 7.32 26.10 -13.32
CA TRP A 239 6.52 24.93 -13.73
C TRP A 239 7.36 23.77 -14.29
N SER A 240 8.54 24.08 -14.83
CA SER A 240 9.55 23.11 -15.25
C SER A 240 9.91 22.10 -14.15
N TRP A 241 10.10 22.53 -12.90
CA TRP A 241 10.44 21.63 -11.78
C TRP A 241 9.32 20.66 -11.41
N GLN A 242 8.06 21.02 -11.69
CA GLN A 242 6.92 20.12 -11.49
C GLN A 242 6.94 18.94 -12.47
N LEU A 243 7.58 19.08 -13.63
CA LEU A 243 7.78 18.00 -14.60
C LEU A 243 9.11 17.26 -14.39
N VAL A 244 10.14 17.94 -13.89
CA VAL A 244 11.45 17.33 -13.63
C VAL A 244 11.36 16.17 -12.65
N LEU A 245 10.68 16.35 -11.51
CA LEU A 245 10.59 15.29 -10.49
C LEU A 245 9.85 14.04 -11.01
N PRO A 246 8.61 14.14 -11.56
CA PRO A 246 7.93 12.98 -12.13
C PRO A 246 8.72 12.33 -13.26
N SER A 247 9.42 13.10 -14.09
CA SER A 247 10.22 12.55 -15.19
C SER A 247 11.43 11.77 -14.69
N ILE A 248 12.21 12.34 -13.77
CA ILE A 248 13.35 11.64 -13.14
C ILE A 248 12.87 10.38 -12.44
N LEU A 249 11.78 10.47 -11.68
CA LEU A 249 11.20 9.34 -10.97
C LEU A 249 10.74 8.25 -11.94
N PHE A 250 10.01 8.62 -12.98
CA PHE A 250 9.53 7.69 -14.01
C PHE A 250 10.70 6.98 -14.70
N VAL A 251 11.67 7.73 -15.23
CA VAL A 251 12.85 7.16 -15.90
C VAL A 251 13.64 6.25 -14.95
N SER A 252 13.87 6.68 -13.71
CA SER A 252 14.60 5.88 -12.71
C SER A 252 13.85 4.59 -12.37
N ALA A 253 12.52 4.66 -12.22
CA ALA A 253 11.67 3.50 -11.98
C ALA A 253 11.69 2.52 -13.15
N MET A 254 11.62 3.02 -14.39
CA MET A 254 11.70 2.21 -15.60
C MET A 254 13.04 1.50 -15.74
N LEU A 255 14.15 2.21 -15.57
CA LEU A 255 15.50 1.64 -15.59
C LEU A 255 15.68 0.59 -14.49
N THR A 256 15.17 0.86 -13.28
CA THR A 256 15.27 -0.08 -12.16
C THR A 256 14.38 -1.32 -12.37
N HIS A 257 13.19 -1.15 -12.94
CA HIS A 257 12.30 -2.27 -13.21
C HIS A 257 12.85 -3.17 -14.33
N TYR A 258 13.06 -2.61 -15.52
CA TYR A 258 13.43 -3.37 -16.71
C TYR A 258 14.92 -3.70 -16.77
N GLY A 259 15.78 -2.81 -16.28
CA GLY A 259 17.24 -3.01 -16.30
C GLY A 259 17.77 -3.85 -15.14
N LEU A 260 17.10 -3.88 -13.99
CA LEU A 260 17.58 -4.58 -12.80
C LEU A 260 16.60 -5.65 -12.30
N SER A 261 15.36 -5.26 -12.00
CA SER A 261 14.42 -6.13 -11.27
C SER A 261 13.96 -7.33 -12.11
N VAL A 262 13.59 -7.11 -13.37
CA VAL A 262 13.14 -8.18 -14.28
C VAL A 262 14.26 -9.20 -14.56
N PRO A 263 15.49 -8.81 -14.96
CA PRO A 263 16.59 -9.75 -15.15
C PRO A 263 16.96 -10.52 -13.88
N LEU A 264 17.03 -9.82 -12.74
CA LEU A 264 17.35 -10.45 -11.46
C LEU A 264 16.28 -11.46 -11.03
N ALA A 265 15.00 -11.13 -11.20
CA ALA A 265 13.90 -12.05 -10.90
C ALA A 265 13.94 -13.29 -11.79
N ALA A 266 14.23 -13.15 -13.08
CA ALA A 266 14.41 -14.28 -13.98
C ALA A 266 15.56 -15.19 -13.53
N HIS A 267 16.70 -14.61 -13.19
CA HIS A 267 17.87 -15.35 -12.67
C HIS A 267 17.57 -16.10 -11.36
N LEU A 268 16.89 -15.45 -10.42
CA LEU A 268 16.54 -16.06 -9.14
C LEU A 268 15.53 -17.20 -9.30
N ARG A 269 14.54 -17.05 -10.19
CA ARG A 269 13.59 -18.14 -10.51
C ARG A 269 14.31 -19.34 -11.10
N ALA A 270 15.22 -19.12 -12.07
CA ALA A 270 16.00 -20.19 -12.66
C ALA A 270 16.83 -20.95 -11.61
N LYS A 271 17.48 -20.23 -10.68
CA LYS A 271 18.20 -20.85 -9.56
C LYS A 271 17.29 -21.63 -8.61
N LEU A 272 16.12 -21.08 -8.28
CA LEU A 272 15.16 -21.75 -7.40
C LEU A 272 14.62 -23.03 -8.04
N ASP A 273 14.33 -23.00 -9.35
CA ASP A 273 13.86 -24.17 -10.08
C ASP A 273 14.93 -25.25 -10.20
N ALA A 274 16.19 -24.86 -10.42
CA ALA A 274 17.32 -25.79 -10.38
C ALA A 274 17.47 -26.43 -8.99
N PHE A 275 17.36 -25.63 -7.91
CA PHE A 275 17.41 -26.12 -6.54
C PHE A 275 16.26 -27.08 -6.22
N ARG A 276 15.02 -26.75 -6.63
CA ARG A 276 13.85 -27.63 -6.49
C ARG A 276 14.03 -28.95 -7.21
N LYS A 277 14.60 -28.94 -8.43
CA LYS A 277 14.90 -30.16 -9.17
C LYS A 277 15.96 -31.01 -8.48
N ALA A 278 16.98 -30.39 -7.86
CA ALA A 278 18.00 -31.09 -7.10
C ALA A 278 17.47 -31.70 -5.79
N LEU A 279 16.47 -31.08 -5.16
CA LEU A 279 15.78 -31.60 -3.98
C LEU A 279 14.67 -32.60 -4.29
N ALA A 280 14.21 -32.67 -5.55
CA ALA A 280 13.22 -33.67 -5.93
C ALA A 280 13.83 -35.06 -5.67
N PRO A 281 13.13 -35.93 -4.94
CA PRO A 281 13.63 -37.29 -4.72
C PRO A 281 13.95 -37.91 -6.08
N ALA A 282 15.07 -38.63 -6.16
CA ALA A 282 15.36 -39.43 -7.35
C ALA A 282 14.08 -40.21 -7.70
N PRO A 283 13.64 -40.21 -8.96
CA PRO A 283 12.44 -40.95 -9.35
C PRO A 283 12.58 -42.33 -8.75
N ALA A 284 11.63 -42.72 -7.89
CA ALA A 284 11.71 -43.99 -7.18
C ALA A 284 12.10 -45.02 -8.23
N ALA A 285 13.31 -45.59 -8.09
CA ALA A 285 13.77 -46.61 -9.02
C ALA A 285 12.59 -47.56 -9.10
N SER A 286 12.02 -47.73 -10.30
CA SER A 286 10.89 -48.61 -10.48
C SER A 286 11.37 -49.95 -9.99
N TYR A 287 11.09 -50.26 -8.72
CA TYR A 287 11.31 -51.58 -8.17
C TYR A 287 10.53 -52.44 -9.12
N GLY A 288 11.27 -53.18 -9.96
CA GLY A 288 10.73 -53.84 -11.12
C GLY A 288 9.42 -54.46 -10.68
N ALA A 289 8.32 -54.03 -11.29
CA ALA A 289 7.02 -54.59 -10.99
C ALA A 289 7.24 -56.09 -11.04
N ILE A 290 7.20 -56.74 -9.87
CA ILE A 290 7.31 -58.19 -9.80
C ILE A 290 6.08 -58.62 -10.58
N GLU A 291 6.29 -59.05 -11.83
CA GLU A 291 5.21 -59.59 -12.64
C GLU A 291 4.53 -60.63 -11.76
N PRO A 292 3.23 -60.50 -11.47
CA PRO A 292 2.52 -61.51 -10.71
C PRO A 292 2.70 -62.81 -11.49
N ALA A 293 3.45 -63.74 -10.91
CA ALA A 293 3.75 -65.02 -11.52
C ALA A 293 2.42 -65.62 -11.96
N ALA A 294 2.25 -65.79 -13.26
CA ALA A 294 1.04 -66.35 -13.84
C ALA A 294 0.76 -67.70 -13.17
N ALA A 295 -0.27 -67.75 -12.34
CA ALA A 295 -0.74 -68.98 -11.73
C ALA A 295 -1.23 -69.89 -12.87
N LYS A 296 -0.44 -70.92 -13.19
CA LYS A 296 -0.92 -72.02 -14.03
C LYS A 296 -1.96 -72.78 -13.21
N VAL A 297 -3.22 -72.71 -13.65
CA VAL A 297 -4.32 -73.58 -13.25
C VAL A 297 -4.29 -74.84 -14.11
#